data_AF-A0A0F6AAX6-F1
#
_entry.id   AF-A0A0F6AAX6-F1
#
_cell.length_a   1.000
_cell.length_b   1.000
_cell.length_c   1.000
_cell.angle_alpha   90.00
_cell.angle_beta   90.00
_cell.angle_gamma   90.00
#
_symmetry.space_group_name_H-M   'P 1'
#
loop_
_entity.id
_entity.type
_entity.pdbx_description
1 polymer ?
#
loop_
_entity_poly.entity_id
_entity_poly.type
_entity_poly.pdbx_seq_one_letter_code
_entity_poly.pdbx_strand_id
1 'polypeptide(L)'
;MKLSTSCFAVSALLLSGLFNVAAKDSISFLAFGDGGYHPDYPKTKHIKKPKNKQQFIAAERADWLEDHRPIEEFNHAPIYVYPGTEIATEETGAAAVGKAMATLCERKACEFGIQLGDNIYPDGADANDGKDDQKRMNDLILGPLKPLFKNNKELVVYSALGNHDWKTSRKGVKLQTQWMANQPNFHMDKRGYYSYRVGETGNDVEFFVLDTNMLLSGQHYYEIPLAKDGSEQGLATALAHGHAEVEDIEVHESPVNGEDHKQLAWLAKGLKTSTAKWKIVYGHHILWSIGGTKYDEGHVLRRLILPELCQYADTYIAGHEHDLELLTDDCSRVMPGNSKPKLPLIISGAASKMRGTHTPFAQQQENRYPEYDLIWTKSFIWGFAHIELDNRGDSLNVSFYTTPHDKSGHVIPEASFSFKHRSE
;
A
#
# COMPACT_ATOMS: atom_id res chain seq x y z
N MET A 1 39.66 57.68 -54.45
CA MET A 1 38.87 57.51 -53.22
C MET A 1 38.46 56.04 -53.10
N LYS A 2 39.13 55.27 -52.24
CA LYS A 2 38.68 53.96 -51.77
C LYS A 2 38.97 53.92 -50.28
N LEU A 3 37.92 53.85 -49.46
CA LEU A 3 38.00 53.77 -48.01
C LEU A 3 38.18 52.31 -47.59
N SER A 4 39.12 52.11 -46.65
CA SER A 4 39.36 50.85 -45.95
C SER A 4 38.28 50.61 -44.89
N THR A 5 38.01 49.34 -44.61
CA THR A 5 37.27 48.92 -43.41
C THR A 5 38.04 47.80 -42.73
N SER A 6 38.56 48.11 -41.55
CA SER A 6 39.20 47.17 -40.63
C SER A 6 38.13 46.43 -39.84
N CYS A 7 38.25 45.11 -39.74
CA CYS A 7 37.37 44.28 -38.91
C CYS A 7 38.07 43.98 -37.58
N PHE A 8 37.47 44.40 -36.46
CA PHE A 8 37.90 44.08 -35.11
C PHE A 8 37.29 42.74 -34.66
N ALA A 9 38.11 41.80 -34.22
CA ALA A 9 37.67 40.57 -33.58
C ALA A 9 37.44 40.83 -32.08
N VAL A 10 36.21 40.62 -31.60
CA VAL A 10 35.87 40.62 -30.18
C VAL A 10 35.91 39.18 -29.69
N SER A 11 36.85 38.86 -28.78
CA SER A 11 36.86 37.59 -28.05
C SER A 11 35.85 37.65 -26.91
N ALA A 12 34.82 36.82 -26.99
CA ALA A 12 33.89 36.59 -25.88
C ALA A 12 34.47 35.48 -24.98
N LEU A 13 34.87 35.84 -23.76
CA LEU A 13 35.11 34.87 -22.69
C LEU A 13 33.76 34.32 -22.21
N LEU A 14 33.49 33.05 -22.47
CA LEU A 14 32.41 32.30 -21.85
C LEU A 14 32.90 31.79 -20.49
N LEU A 15 32.45 32.41 -19.39
CA LEU A 15 32.53 31.81 -18.06
C LEU A 15 31.47 30.71 -17.95
N SER A 16 31.90 29.45 -17.96
CA SER A 16 31.09 28.30 -17.57
C SER A 16 31.04 28.22 -16.03
N GLY A 17 30.04 28.88 -15.44
CA GLY A 17 29.67 28.63 -14.05
C GLY A 17 28.99 27.27 -13.94
N LEU A 18 29.73 26.25 -13.48
CA LEU A 18 29.14 25.02 -12.96
C LEU A 18 28.39 25.37 -11.67
N PHE A 19 27.09 25.62 -11.78
CA PHE A 19 26.22 25.61 -10.62
C PHE A 19 26.07 24.14 -10.18
N ASN A 20 26.87 23.72 -9.19
CA ASN A 20 26.56 22.54 -8.40
C ASN A 20 25.28 22.87 -7.63
N VAL A 21 24.13 22.47 -8.17
CA VAL A 21 22.93 22.32 -7.38
C VAL A 21 23.26 21.24 -6.35
N ALA A 22 23.27 21.58 -5.07
CA ALA A 22 23.50 20.59 -4.03
C ALA A 22 22.36 19.56 -4.11
N ALA A 23 22.71 18.29 -4.32
CA ALA A 23 21.75 17.20 -4.31
C ALA A 23 20.92 17.23 -3.02
N LYS A 24 19.62 16.96 -3.10
CA LYS A 24 18.75 16.95 -1.93
C LYS A 24 19.25 15.98 -0.87
N ASP A 25 19.31 16.47 0.36
CA ASP A 25 19.79 15.73 1.53
C ASP A 25 18.83 14.62 1.99
N SER A 26 17.55 14.68 1.61
CA SER A 26 16.58 13.62 1.87
C SER A 26 15.49 13.53 0.79
N ILE A 27 14.84 12.38 0.73
CA ILE A 27 13.65 12.14 -0.09
C ILE A 27 12.49 11.76 0.84
N SER A 28 11.41 12.55 0.85
CA SER A 28 10.28 12.34 1.77
C SER A 28 8.95 12.15 1.06
N PHE A 29 8.18 11.13 1.43
CA PHE A 29 6.91 10.79 0.78
C PHE A 29 5.87 10.21 1.75
N LEU A 30 4.61 10.30 1.33
CA LEU A 30 3.47 9.68 2.02
C LEU A 30 3.23 8.26 1.50
N ALA A 31 2.77 7.35 2.35
CA ALA A 31 2.29 6.03 1.96
C ALA A 31 0.94 5.72 2.58
N PHE A 32 -0.04 5.35 1.75
CA PHE A 32 -1.42 5.05 2.16
C PHE A 32 -2.08 4.07 1.20
N GLY A 33 -2.83 3.11 1.70
CA GLY A 33 -3.61 2.11 0.96
C GLY A 33 -5.05 2.11 1.39
N ASP A 34 -5.90 1.42 0.64
CA ASP A 34 -7.29 1.19 1.01
C ASP A 34 -8.07 2.49 1.21
N GLY A 35 -7.78 3.49 0.37
CA GLY A 35 -8.38 4.82 0.44
C GLY A 35 -9.73 4.93 -0.28
N GLY A 36 -10.09 3.91 -1.06
CA GLY A 36 -11.14 3.97 -2.06
C GLY A 36 -12.57 3.68 -1.61
N TYR A 37 -12.90 3.77 -0.32
CA TYR A 37 -14.25 3.43 0.18
C TYR A 37 -15.11 4.67 0.47
N HIS A 38 -16.39 4.62 0.10
CA HIS A 38 -17.39 5.62 0.47
C HIS A 38 -18.80 4.99 0.56
N PRO A 39 -19.64 5.35 1.55
CA PRO A 39 -20.99 4.80 1.69
C PRO A 39 -21.91 4.98 0.47
N ASP A 40 -21.64 5.99 -0.37
CA ASP A 40 -22.37 6.15 -1.63
C ASP A 40 -22.20 4.95 -2.56
N TYR A 41 -21.13 4.16 -2.41
CA TYR A 41 -20.79 2.93 -3.15
C TYR A 41 -20.93 1.69 -2.24
N PRO A 42 -22.18 1.33 -1.86
CA PRO A 42 -22.41 0.21 -0.95
C PRO A 42 -22.02 -1.13 -1.55
N LYS A 43 -21.53 -2.03 -0.69
CA LYS A 43 -21.41 -3.45 -1.00
C LYS A 43 -22.78 -4.04 -1.32
N THR A 44 -22.87 -4.86 -2.36
CA THR A 44 -24.10 -5.57 -2.76
C THR A 44 -24.76 -6.33 -1.59
N LYS A 45 -23.96 -6.90 -0.68
CA LYS A 45 -24.49 -7.60 0.51
C LYS A 45 -25.28 -6.68 1.46
N HIS A 46 -24.88 -5.40 1.59
CA HIS A 46 -25.59 -4.43 2.44
C HIS A 46 -26.91 -3.97 1.80
N ILE A 47 -27.00 -4.01 0.46
CA ILE A 47 -28.24 -3.71 -0.26
C ILE A 47 -29.22 -4.89 -0.17
N LYS A 48 -28.74 -6.12 -0.40
CA LYS A 48 -29.58 -7.33 -0.44
C LYS A 48 -30.02 -7.81 0.95
N LYS A 49 -29.20 -7.58 1.98
CA LYS A 49 -29.45 -7.95 3.37
C LYS A 49 -29.11 -6.76 4.29
N PRO A 50 -29.94 -5.70 4.26
CA PRO A 50 -29.67 -4.50 5.06
C PRO A 50 -29.74 -4.84 6.55
N LYS A 51 -28.82 -4.26 7.31
CA LYS A 51 -28.76 -4.36 8.77
C LYS A 51 -28.96 -2.97 9.35
N ASN A 52 -29.68 -2.85 10.46
CA ASN A 52 -29.62 -1.63 11.25
C ASN A 52 -28.33 -1.55 12.08
N LYS A 53 -28.06 -0.42 12.75
CA LYS A 53 -26.83 -0.22 13.52
C LYS A 53 -26.56 -1.35 14.53
N GLN A 54 -27.58 -1.78 15.26
CA GLN A 54 -27.43 -2.84 16.26
C GLN A 54 -27.12 -4.20 15.60
N GLN A 55 -27.83 -4.54 14.53
CA GLN A 55 -27.61 -5.76 13.77
C GLN A 55 -26.25 -5.77 13.07
N PHE A 56 -25.78 -4.62 12.60
CA PHE A 56 -24.47 -4.48 11.98
C PHE A 56 -23.37 -4.77 13.00
N ILE A 57 -23.37 -4.11 14.15
CA ILE A 57 -22.39 -4.34 15.22
C ILE A 57 -22.45 -5.78 15.73
N ALA A 58 -23.65 -6.34 15.88
CA ALA A 58 -23.82 -7.73 16.30
C ALA A 58 -23.22 -8.73 15.28
N ALA A 59 -23.30 -8.42 13.98
CA ALA A 59 -22.68 -9.24 12.95
C ALA A 59 -21.16 -9.08 12.92
N GLU A 60 -20.63 -7.87 13.00
CA GLU A 60 -19.17 -7.65 13.11
C GLU A 60 -18.60 -8.39 14.33
N ARG A 61 -19.34 -8.40 15.45
CA ARG A 61 -18.98 -9.18 16.64
C ARG A 61 -19.06 -10.69 16.44
N ALA A 62 -19.97 -11.16 15.59
CA ALA A 62 -20.09 -12.58 15.28
C ALA A 62 -18.92 -13.03 14.40
N ASP A 63 -18.65 -12.29 13.32
CA ASP A 63 -17.52 -12.51 12.42
C ASP A 63 -16.18 -12.48 13.23
N TRP A 64 -16.04 -11.53 14.16
CA TRP A 64 -14.88 -11.45 15.07
C TRP A 64 -14.65 -12.72 15.91
N LEU A 65 -15.73 -13.32 16.42
CA LEU A 65 -15.65 -14.54 17.23
C LEU A 65 -15.44 -15.80 16.36
N GLU A 66 -15.96 -15.79 15.13
CA GLU A 66 -15.72 -16.82 14.12
C GLU A 66 -14.23 -16.90 13.77
N ASP A 67 -13.57 -15.75 13.63
CA ASP A 67 -12.12 -15.62 13.45
C ASP A 67 -11.28 -15.99 14.68
N HIS A 68 -11.91 -16.41 15.78
CA HIS A 68 -11.24 -16.78 17.05
C HIS A 68 -10.43 -15.65 17.71
N ARG A 69 -10.79 -14.40 17.43
CA ARG A 69 -10.16 -13.23 18.04
C ARG A 69 -10.63 -13.03 19.49
N PRO A 70 -9.77 -12.54 20.40
CA PRO A 70 -10.15 -12.22 21.77
C PRO A 70 -11.27 -11.18 21.83
N ILE A 71 -12.29 -11.41 22.65
CA ILE A 71 -13.44 -10.50 22.71
C ILE A 71 -13.09 -9.14 23.35
N GLU A 72 -12.05 -9.12 24.17
CA GLU A 72 -11.51 -7.95 24.83
C GLU A 72 -10.88 -6.96 23.83
N GLU A 73 -10.49 -7.46 22.65
CA GLU A 73 -9.92 -6.68 21.54
C GLU A 73 -10.99 -6.19 20.56
N PHE A 74 -12.25 -6.64 20.69
CA PHE A 74 -13.31 -6.30 19.75
C PHE A 74 -13.63 -4.80 19.77
N ASN A 75 -13.64 -4.22 18.58
CA ASN A 75 -14.20 -2.91 18.28
C ASN A 75 -14.81 -2.95 16.88
N HIS A 76 -15.33 -1.83 16.39
CA HIS A 76 -15.89 -1.72 15.05
C HIS A 76 -15.58 -0.37 14.42
N ALA A 77 -15.60 -0.31 13.10
CA ALA A 77 -15.54 0.96 12.38
C ALA A 77 -16.69 1.88 12.80
N PRO A 78 -16.52 3.22 12.79
CA PRO A 78 -17.63 4.15 12.96
C PRO A 78 -18.77 3.78 11.98
N ILE A 79 -20.02 3.97 12.41
CA ILE A 79 -21.18 3.50 11.65
C ILE A 79 -21.84 4.65 10.91
N TYR A 80 -21.98 4.50 9.60
CA TYR A 80 -22.80 5.36 8.76
C TYR A 80 -24.23 4.78 8.68
N VAL A 81 -25.24 5.62 8.87
CA VAL A 81 -26.66 5.26 8.66
C VAL A 81 -27.19 6.07 7.48
N TYR A 82 -27.74 5.39 6.48
CA TYR A 82 -28.25 6.06 5.28
C TYR A 82 -29.41 7.00 5.63
N PRO A 83 -29.38 8.27 5.16
CA PRO A 83 -30.41 9.26 5.48
C PRO A 83 -31.83 8.76 5.18
N GLY A 84 -32.73 8.95 6.13
CA GLY A 84 -34.14 8.53 6.00
C GLY A 84 -34.39 7.02 6.10
N THR A 85 -33.39 6.24 6.51
CA THR A 85 -33.50 4.79 6.72
C THR A 85 -32.88 4.36 8.05
N GLU A 86 -33.01 3.08 8.42
CA GLU A 86 -32.24 2.48 9.51
C GLU A 86 -31.00 1.71 9.00
N ILE A 87 -30.78 1.66 7.69
CA ILE A 87 -29.73 0.83 7.07
C ILE A 87 -28.36 1.38 7.47
N ALA A 88 -27.53 0.53 8.02
CA ALA A 88 -26.20 0.84 8.53
C ALA A 88 -25.11 0.16 7.71
N THR A 89 -23.96 0.84 7.60
CA THR A 89 -22.72 0.32 7.02
C THR A 89 -21.52 0.93 7.75
N GLU A 90 -20.32 0.43 7.48
CA GLU A 90 -19.08 1.05 7.92
C GLU A 90 -18.96 2.47 7.32
N GLU A 91 -18.52 3.43 8.13
CA GLU A 91 -18.18 4.79 7.72
C GLU A 91 -16.79 4.84 7.07
N THR A 92 -16.54 5.85 6.25
CA THR A 92 -15.24 6.05 5.58
C THR A 92 -14.35 7.08 6.26
N GLY A 93 -13.06 6.76 6.35
CA GLY A 93 -11.97 7.66 6.75
C GLY A 93 -11.36 8.47 5.62
N ALA A 94 -11.68 8.17 4.35
CA ALA A 94 -10.89 8.60 3.18
C ALA A 94 -10.62 10.11 3.16
N ALA A 95 -11.69 10.92 3.29
CA ALA A 95 -11.58 12.37 3.27
C ALA A 95 -10.85 12.94 4.51
N ALA A 96 -11.01 12.31 5.68
CA ALA A 96 -10.35 12.73 6.90
C ALA A 96 -8.83 12.47 6.81
N VAL A 97 -8.44 11.29 6.33
CA VAL A 97 -7.03 10.93 6.12
C VAL A 97 -6.41 11.82 5.04
N GLY A 98 -7.10 12.06 3.93
CA GLY A 98 -6.62 12.97 2.89
C GLY A 98 -6.38 14.41 3.39
N LYS A 99 -7.25 14.92 4.27
CA LYS A 99 -7.05 16.20 4.96
C LYS A 99 -5.86 16.14 5.93
N ALA A 100 -5.73 15.07 6.71
CA ALA A 100 -4.63 14.88 7.65
C ALA A 100 -3.28 14.84 6.92
N MET A 101 -3.17 14.09 5.82
CA MET A 101 -1.99 14.09 4.95
C MET A 101 -1.64 15.49 4.46
N ALA A 102 -2.61 16.25 3.96
CA ALA A 102 -2.38 17.62 3.50
C ALA A 102 -1.89 18.56 4.60
N THR A 103 -2.45 18.45 5.82
CA THR A 103 -2.01 19.21 6.99
C THR A 103 -0.62 18.82 7.46
N LEU A 104 -0.25 17.53 7.39
CA LEU A 104 1.12 17.11 7.70
C LEU A 104 2.12 17.75 6.73
N CYS A 105 1.80 17.76 5.44
CA CYS A 105 2.69 18.28 4.39
C CYS A 105 2.87 19.81 4.42
N GLU A 106 2.10 20.53 5.24
CA GLU A 106 2.36 21.95 5.55
C GLU A 106 3.53 22.13 6.54
N ARG A 107 3.91 21.07 7.27
CA ARG A 107 4.90 21.10 8.36
C ARG A 107 6.08 20.16 8.15
N LYS A 108 5.88 19.09 7.40
CA LYS A 108 6.89 18.09 7.05
C LYS A 108 7.00 18.00 5.51
N ALA A 109 8.20 17.77 4.99
CA ALA A 109 8.39 17.65 3.55
C ALA A 109 7.63 16.43 3.00
N CYS A 110 6.89 16.64 1.91
CA CYS A 110 6.21 15.60 1.15
C CYS A 110 6.41 15.90 -0.34
N GLU A 111 7.28 15.15 -1.00
CA GLU A 111 7.61 15.36 -2.41
C GLU A 111 6.62 14.65 -3.34
N PHE A 112 6.12 13.50 -2.90
CA PHE A 112 5.12 12.69 -3.61
C PHE A 112 4.37 11.80 -2.61
N GLY A 113 3.38 11.06 -3.10
CA GLY A 113 2.73 9.98 -2.36
C GLY A 113 2.80 8.66 -3.11
N ILE A 114 2.68 7.56 -2.37
CA ILE A 114 2.43 6.23 -2.93
C ILE A 114 1.07 5.72 -2.44
N GLN A 115 0.27 5.21 -3.37
CA GLN A 115 -1.03 4.62 -3.08
C GLN A 115 -0.95 3.10 -3.20
N LEU A 116 -1.23 2.39 -2.11
CA LEU A 116 -0.88 0.97 -1.93
C LEU A 116 -2.00 0.01 -2.35
N GLY A 117 -2.74 0.35 -3.41
CA GLY A 117 -3.85 -0.47 -3.91
C GLY A 117 -5.17 -0.27 -3.17
N ASP A 118 -6.19 -0.99 -3.65
CA ASP A 118 -7.59 -0.88 -3.24
C ASP A 118 -8.09 0.56 -3.32
N ASN A 119 -7.89 1.10 -4.51
CA ASN A 119 -8.17 2.48 -4.85
C ASN A 119 -9.68 2.70 -5.08
N ILE A 120 -10.43 1.62 -5.37
CA ILE A 120 -11.86 1.68 -5.69
C ILE A 120 -12.60 0.50 -5.03
N TYR A 121 -13.25 0.77 -3.90
CA TYR A 121 -14.18 -0.18 -3.29
C TYR A 121 -15.61 -0.05 -3.82
N PRO A 122 -16.44 -1.10 -3.68
CA PRO A 122 -16.06 -2.46 -3.29
C PRO A 122 -15.69 -3.35 -4.48
N ASP A 123 -15.97 -2.92 -5.70
CA ASP A 123 -15.93 -3.80 -6.87
C ASP A 123 -15.05 -3.21 -8.00
N GLY A 124 -14.20 -2.23 -7.72
CA GLY A 124 -13.41 -1.59 -8.77
C GLY A 124 -14.26 -0.75 -9.73
N ALA A 125 -13.68 -0.46 -10.90
CA ALA A 125 -14.39 0.12 -12.03
C ALA A 125 -15.13 -0.96 -12.85
N ASP A 126 -15.97 -0.56 -13.81
CA ASP A 126 -16.79 -1.46 -14.65
C ASP A 126 -17.86 -2.24 -13.87
N ALA A 127 -18.10 -1.89 -12.60
CA ALA A 127 -19.06 -2.59 -11.75
C ALA A 127 -20.50 -2.45 -12.27
N ASN A 128 -21.28 -3.53 -12.14
CA ASN A 128 -22.68 -3.57 -12.56
C ASN A 128 -23.64 -2.99 -11.51
N ASP A 129 -23.39 -1.76 -11.07
CA ASP A 129 -24.19 -1.03 -10.08
C ASP A 129 -24.93 0.19 -10.68
N GLY A 130 -24.83 0.38 -11.99
CA GLY A 130 -25.47 1.48 -12.73
C GLY A 130 -24.78 2.83 -12.58
N LYS A 131 -23.57 2.89 -12.01
CA LYS A 131 -22.84 4.15 -11.82
C LYS A 131 -21.79 4.41 -12.89
N ASP A 132 -21.60 5.68 -13.18
CA ASP A 132 -20.56 6.15 -14.07
C ASP A 132 -19.17 5.97 -13.45
N ASP A 133 -18.27 5.37 -14.22
CA ASP A 133 -16.90 5.11 -13.77
C ASP A 133 -16.10 6.40 -13.62
N GLN A 134 -16.23 7.39 -14.51
CA GLN A 134 -15.49 8.64 -14.36
C GLN A 134 -15.82 9.33 -13.03
N LYS A 135 -17.10 9.38 -12.67
CA LYS A 135 -17.56 9.86 -11.36
C LYS A 135 -17.01 8.98 -10.22
N ARG A 136 -17.06 7.65 -10.35
CA ARG A 136 -16.50 6.71 -9.36
C ARG A 136 -15.02 7.00 -9.07
N MET A 137 -14.17 7.14 -10.10
CA MET A 137 -12.75 7.44 -9.90
C MET A 137 -12.56 8.84 -9.30
N ASN A 138 -13.35 9.82 -9.75
CA ASN A 138 -13.29 11.17 -9.21
C ASN A 138 -13.66 11.23 -7.72
N ASP A 139 -14.63 10.41 -7.28
CA ASP A 139 -15.12 10.40 -5.91
C ASP A 139 -14.22 9.58 -4.98
N LEU A 140 -13.74 8.42 -5.44
CA LEU A 140 -13.03 7.45 -4.60
C LEU A 140 -11.51 7.61 -4.64
N ILE A 141 -10.94 8.11 -5.74
CA ILE A 141 -9.49 8.31 -5.89
C ILE A 141 -9.13 9.79 -5.74
N LEU A 142 -9.67 10.66 -6.61
CA LEU A 142 -9.30 12.07 -6.61
C LEU A 142 -9.85 12.81 -5.39
N GLY A 143 -11.13 12.58 -5.07
CA GLY A 143 -11.89 13.29 -4.04
C GLY A 143 -11.17 13.40 -2.70
N PRO A 144 -10.75 12.27 -2.08
CA PRO A 144 -10.03 12.26 -0.81
C PRO A 144 -8.71 13.04 -0.86
N LEU A 145 -8.03 13.05 -2.01
CA LEU A 145 -6.68 13.62 -2.16
C LEU A 145 -6.68 15.08 -2.64
N LYS A 146 -7.83 15.65 -3.00
CA LYS A 146 -7.95 17.08 -3.37
C LYS A 146 -7.25 18.05 -2.39
N PRO A 147 -7.30 17.86 -1.06
CA PRO A 147 -6.58 18.72 -0.13
C PRO A 147 -5.06 18.73 -0.36
N LEU A 148 -4.45 17.59 -0.69
CA LEU A 148 -3.02 17.49 -0.99
C LEU A 148 -2.67 18.33 -2.23
N PHE A 149 -3.43 18.16 -3.31
CA PHE A 149 -3.16 18.86 -4.58
C PHE A 149 -3.47 20.35 -4.52
N LYS A 150 -4.33 20.77 -3.60
CA LYS A 150 -4.55 22.19 -3.31
C LYS A 150 -3.29 22.83 -2.71
N ASN A 151 -2.61 22.12 -1.81
CA ASN A 151 -1.40 22.58 -1.13
C ASN A 151 -0.15 22.45 -2.02
N ASN A 152 -0.07 21.40 -2.83
CA ASN A 152 0.99 21.20 -3.81
C ASN A 152 0.40 20.64 -5.13
N LYS A 153 0.25 21.51 -6.13
CA LYS A 153 -0.35 21.15 -7.43
C LYS A 153 0.50 20.20 -8.27
N GLU A 154 1.80 20.15 -8.01
CA GLU A 154 2.77 19.33 -8.73
C GLU A 154 2.98 17.96 -8.05
N LEU A 155 2.38 17.74 -6.87
CA LEU A 155 2.47 16.47 -6.17
C LEU A 155 1.86 15.35 -7.03
N VAL A 156 2.65 14.30 -7.23
CA VAL A 156 2.22 13.07 -7.91
C VAL A 156 2.01 11.97 -6.88
N VAL A 157 0.95 11.19 -7.08
CA VAL A 157 0.68 9.95 -6.36
C VAL A 157 0.93 8.76 -7.29
N TYR A 158 1.85 7.90 -6.92
CA TYR A 158 2.20 6.69 -7.67
C TYR A 158 1.41 5.50 -7.12
N SER A 159 0.52 4.94 -7.91
CA SER A 159 -0.49 3.98 -7.44
C SER A 159 -0.18 2.55 -7.85
N ALA A 160 -0.31 1.62 -6.90
CA ALA A 160 -0.44 0.18 -7.14
C ALA A 160 -1.92 -0.21 -7.31
N LEU A 161 -2.15 -1.42 -7.84
CA LEU A 161 -3.46 -2.07 -7.85
C LEU A 161 -3.62 -3.01 -6.65
N GLY A 162 -4.83 -3.08 -6.10
CA GLY A 162 -5.23 -4.09 -5.11
C GLY A 162 -6.31 -5.05 -5.62
N ASN A 163 -6.71 -6.00 -4.79
CA ASN A 163 -7.70 -7.02 -5.17
C ASN A 163 -9.09 -6.40 -5.44
N HIS A 164 -9.47 -5.33 -4.74
CA HIS A 164 -10.73 -4.63 -5.01
C HIS A 164 -10.72 -3.89 -6.36
N ASP A 165 -9.57 -3.42 -6.83
CA ASP A 165 -9.44 -2.81 -8.17
C ASP A 165 -9.63 -3.85 -9.29
N TRP A 166 -9.23 -5.11 -9.03
CA TRP A 166 -9.37 -6.25 -9.94
C TRP A 166 -10.76 -6.91 -9.90
N LYS A 167 -11.57 -6.60 -8.89
CA LYS A 167 -12.75 -7.39 -8.52
C LYS A 167 -13.76 -7.62 -9.64
N THR A 168 -14.01 -6.61 -10.48
CA THR A 168 -15.01 -6.74 -11.55
C THR A 168 -14.45 -7.32 -12.83
N SER A 169 -13.39 -6.73 -13.39
CA SER A 169 -12.88 -7.13 -14.71
C SER A 169 -11.54 -6.50 -15.08
N ARG A 170 -10.84 -7.10 -16.06
CA ARG A 170 -9.70 -6.48 -16.76
C ARG A 170 -10.06 -5.16 -17.45
N LYS A 171 -11.33 -4.99 -17.86
CA LYS A 171 -11.82 -3.73 -18.42
C LYS A 171 -11.89 -2.67 -17.31
N GLY A 172 -12.30 -3.01 -16.10
CA GLY A 172 -12.27 -2.13 -14.93
C GLY A 172 -10.86 -1.61 -14.63
N VAL A 173 -9.88 -2.52 -14.51
CA VAL A 173 -8.46 -2.16 -14.33
C VAL A 173 -7.97 -1.23 -15.44
N LYS A 174 -8.35 -1.52 -16.70
CA LYS A 174 -8.03 -0.66 -17.85
C LYS A 174 -8.67 0.73 -17.74
N LEU A 175 -9.92 0.84 -17.31
CA LEU A 175 -10.60 2.12 -17.14
C LEU A 175 -9.91 2.98 -16.07
N GLN A 176 -9.52 2.36 -14.95
CA GLN A 176 -8.80 3.03 -13.87
C GLN A 176 -7.42 3.51 -14.31
N THR A 177 -6.61 2.65 -14.94
CA THR A 177 -5.28 3.04 -15.48
C THR A 177 -5.39 4.15 -16.53
N GLN A 178 -6.38 4.09 -17.43
CA GLN A 178 -6.63 5.15 -18.41
C GLN A 178 -7.09 6.46 -17.77
N TRP A 179 -7.94 6.39 -16.74
CA TRP A 179 -8.35 7.57 -16.00
C TRP A 179 -7.15 8.24 -15.31
N MET A 180 -6.29 7.46 -14.63
CA MET A 180 -5.09 7.98 -13.96
C MET A 180 -4.10 8.59 -14.95
N ALA A 181 -3.89 7.98 -16.12
CA ALA A 181 -3.01 8.51 -17.16
C ALA A 181 -3.43 9.89 -17.70
N ASN A 182 -4.70 10.27 -17.52
CA ASN A 182 -5.22 11.59 -17.89
C ASN A 182 -5.20 12.59 -16.73
N GLN A 183 -4.74 12.20 -15.54
CA GLN A 183 -4.60 13.10 -14.39
C GLN A 183 -3.14 13.58 -14.27
N PRO A 184 -2.89 14.88 -14.02
CA PRO A 184 -1.54 15.37 -13.78
C PRO A 184 -0.95 14.90 -12.45
N ASN A 185 -1.80 14.53 -11.48
CA ASN A 185 -1.41 14.19 -10.11
C ASN A 185 -1.29 12.69 -9.83
N PHE A 186 -1.50 11.83 -10.83
CA PHE A 186 -1.45 10.38 -10.64
C PHE A 186 -0.57 9.71 -11.68
N HIS A 187 0.06 8.62 -11.27
CA HIS A 187 0.81 7.76 -12.18
C HIS A 187 0.57 6.29 -11.84
N MET A 188 0.16 5.52 -12.84
CA MET A 188 0.09 4.06 -12.81
C MET A 188 0.29 3.54 -14.23
N ASP A 189 1.30 2.69 -14.45
CA ASP A 189 1.56 2.12 -15.77
C ASP A 189 0.41 1.18 -16.18
N LYS A 190 0.10 1.17 -17.49
CA LYS A 190 -0.93 0.29 -18.07
C LYS A 190 -0.73 -1.20 -17.81
N ARG A 191 0.48 -1.63 -17.44
CA ARG A 191 0.80 -3.01 -17.06
C ARG A 191 0.38 -3.37 -15.63
N GLY A 192 0.02 -2.40 -14.79
CA GLY A 192 -0.28 -2.60 -13.36
C GLY A 192 0.97 -2.63 -12.47
N TYR A 193 2.13 -2.99 -13.03
CA TYR A 193 3.44 -2.95 -12.35
C TYR A 193 4.47 -2.15 -13.15
N TYR A 194 5.37 -1.46 -12.46
CA TYR A 194 6.33 -0.53 -13.08
C TYR A 194 7.43 -0.09 -12.11
N SER A 195 8.45 0.59 -12.61
CA SER A 195 9.45 1.27 -11.77
C SER A 195 9.61 2.73 -12.18
N TYR A 196 10.05 3.54 -11.22
CA TYR A 196 10.36 4.95 -11.42
C TYR A 196 11.46 5.39 -10.45
N ARG A 197 12.20 6.44 -10.82
CA ARG A 197 13.25 7.02 -9.99
C ARG A 197 12.87 8.41 -9.52
N VAL A 198 13.25 8.73 -8.29
CA VAL A 198 13.14 10.07 -7.70
C VAL A 198 14.48 10.46 -7.11
N GLY A 199 14.87 11.72 -7.28
CA GLY A 199 16.14 12.26 -6.80
C GLY A 199 17.23 12.31 -7.87
N GLU A 200 18.45 12.60 -7.44
CA GLU A 200 19.64 12.74 -8.29
C GLU A 200 20.57 11.55 -8.07
N THR A 201 21.27 11.09 -9.11
CA THR A 201 22.17 9.93 -9.06
C THR A 201 23.08 9.96 -7.83
N GLY A 202 23.03 8.91 -7.02
CA GLY A 202 23.82 8.77 -5.79
C GLY A 202 23.08 9.22 -4.52
N ASN A 203 21.99 9.96 -4.69
CA ASN A 203 21.02 10.35 -3.65
C ASN A 203 19.58 10.00 -4.09
N ASP A 204 19.44 9.14 -5.09
CA ASP A 204 18.18 8.74 -5.70
C ASP A 204 17.62 7.45 -5.10
N VAL A 205 16.33 7.26 -5.31
CA VAL A 205 15.60 6.03 -5.01
C VAL A 205 14.98 5.49 -6.29
N GLU A 206 15.04 4.18 -6.49
CA GLU A 206 14.21 3.48 -7.46
C GLU A 206 13.10 2.72 -6.73
N PHE A 207 11.87 2.99 -7.14
CA PHE A 207 10.68 2.31 -6.67
C PHE A 207 10.30 1.19 -7.64
N PHE A 208 9.94 0.03 -7.11
CA PHE A 208 9.37 -1.09 -7.85
C PHE A 208 7.95 -1.33 -7.36
N VAL A 209 6.98 -1.03 -8.22
CA VAL A 209 5.55 -1.14 -7.95
C VAL A 209 5.05 -2.48 -8.46
N LEU A 210 4.44 -3.26 -7.58
CA LEU A 210 3.93 -4.59 -7.89
C LEU A 210 2.41 -4.61 -8.02
N ASP A 211 1.92 -5.33 -9.02
CA ASP A 211 0.57 -5.87 -9.04
C ASP A 211 0.60 -7.23 -8.32
N THR A 212 0.46 -7.17 -7.00
CA THR A 212 0.47 -8.35 -6.14
C THR A 212 -0.77 -9.24 -6.32
N ASN A 213 -1.90 -8.68 -6.76
CA ASN A 213 -3.09 -9.49 -7.08
C ASN A 213 -2.79 -10.43 -8.25
N MET A 214 -2.16 -9.90 -9.31
CA MET A 214 -1.70 -10.70 -10.45
C MET A 214 -0.67 -11.77 -10.07
N LEU A 215 0.17 -11.53 -9.05
CA LEU A 215 1.10 -12.55 -8.56
C LEU A 215 0.37 -13.67 -7.81
N LEU A 216 -0.59 -13.33 -6.94
CA LEU A 216 -1.38 -14.29 -6.17
C LEU A 216 -2.32 -15.10 -7.07
N SER A 217 -2.98 -14.47 -8.04
CA SER A 217 -3.91 -15.13 -8.97
C SER A 217 -3.24 -16.13 -9.91
N GLY A 218 -1.91 -16.09 -10.04
CA GLY A 218 -1.12 -17.10 -10.74
C GLY A 218 -0.82 -18.36 -9.92
N GLN A 219 -1.20 -18.38 -8.64
CA GLN A 219 -0.86 -19.43 -7.70
C GLN A 219 -2.09 -20.27 -7.36
N HIS A 220 -1.83 -21.48 -6.88
CA HIS A 220 -2.85 -22.33 -6.29
C HIS A 220 -2.54 -22.48 -4.79
N TYR A 221 -3.44 -21.98 -3.96
CA TYR A 221 -3.31 -22.02 -2.50
C TYR A 221 -4.70 -22.13 -1.86
N TYR A 222 -4.69 -22.35 -0.55
CA TYR A 222 -5.90 -22.51 0.25
C TYR A 222 -5.94 -21.40 1.29
N GLU A 223 -7.13 -20.88 1.55
CA GLU A 223 -7.40 -20.14 2.78
C GLU A 223 -7.70 -21.16 3.89
N ILE A 224 -7.00 -21.00 5.01
CA ILE A 224 -7.13 -21.89 6.17
C ILE A 224 -7.44 -21.02 7.39
N PRO A 225 -8.59 -21.19 8.05
CA PRO A 225 -8.89 -20.43 9.26
C PRO A 225 -7.86 -20.76 10.36
N LEU A 226 -7.59 -19.80 11.22
CA LEU A 226 -6.71 -20.03 12.38
C LEU A 226 -7.32 -21.06 13.33
N ALA A 227 -6.48 -21.76 14.08
CA ALA A 227 -6.94 -22.53 15.23
C ALA A 227 -7.41 -21.58 16.35
N LYS A 228 -8.16 -22.12 17.32
CA LYS A 228 -8.71 -21.34 18.45
C LYS A 228 -7.65 -20.64 19.31
N ASP A 229 -6.42 -21.13 19.30
CA ASP A 229 -5.28 -20.52 20.02
C ASP A 229 -4.50 -19.53 19.15
N GLY A 230 -5.04 -19.16 17.97
CA GLY A 230 -4.41 -18.29 16.99
C GLY A 230 -3.32 -18.97 16.15
N SER A 231 -3.06 -20.27 16.31
CA SER A 231 -2.02 -20.93 15.53
C SER A 231 -2.48 -21.23 14.09
N GLU A 232 -1.53 -21.12 13.15
CA GLU A 232 -1.74 -21.57 11.77
C GLU A 232 -1.91 -23.10 11.71
N GLN A 233 -2.88 -23.57 10.92
CA GLN A 233 -3.13 -24.99 10.75
C GLN A 233 -2.37 -25.55 9.53
N GLY A 234 -1.88 -26.79 9.64
CA GLY A 234 -1.27 -27.47 8.50
C GLY A 234 -2.33 -27.86 7.45
N LEU A 235 -2.03 -27.67 6.16
CA LEU A 235 -2.95 -27.95 5.05
C LEU A 235 -3.57 -29.35 5.11
N ALA A 236 -2.77 -30.39 5.39
CA ALA A 236 -3.29 -31.77 5.48
C ALA A 236 -4.34 -31.92 6.59
N THR A 237 -4.11 -31.30 7.75
CA THR A 237 -5.05 -31.28 8.87
C THR A 237 -6.30 -30.48 8.53
N ALA A 238 -6.15 -29.32 7.89
CA ALA A 238 -7.27 -28.47 7.50
C ALA A 238 -8.17 -29.14 6.44
N LEU A 239 -7.58 -29.79 5.43
CA LEU A 239 -8.32 -30.57 4.43
C LEU A 239 -9.06 -31.76 5.06
N ALA A 240 -8.44 -32.47 6.00
CA ALA A 240 -9.06 -33.61 6.67
C ALA A 240 -10.30 -33.21 7.49
N HIS A 241 -10.33 -31.99 8.02
CA HIS A 241 -11.48 -31.43 8.75
C HIS A 241 -12.44 -30.64 7.87
N GLY A 242 -12.15 -30.48 6.57
CA GLY A 242 -12.95 -29.66 5.66
C GLY A 242 -12.92 -28.17 5.97
N HIS A 243 -11.84 -27.69 6.61
CA HIS A 243 -11.65 -26.28 6.96
C HIS A 243 -10.86 -25.50 5.90
N ALA A 244 -10.13 -26.17 5.01
CA ALA A 244 -9.37 -25.51 3.96
C ALA A 244 -10.26 -25.25 2.75
N GLU A 245 -10.32 -23.99 2.32
CA GLU A 245 -11.04 -23.57 1.12
C GLU A 245 -10.03 -23.20 0.04
N VAL A 246 -10.24 -23.66 -1.20
CA VAL A 246 -9.39 -23.22 -2.32
C VAL A 246 -9.72 -21.78 -2.60
N GLU A 247 -8.70 -20.93 -2.74
CA GLU A 247 -8.92 -19.53 -3.09
C GLU A 247 -9.70 -19.41 -4.40
N ASP A 248 -10.79 -18.65 -4.38
CA ASP A 248 -11.66 -18.45 -5.55
C ASP A 248 -11.11 -17.33 -6.44
N ILE A 249 -10.16 -17.69 -7.29
CA ILE A 249 -9.56 -16.78 -8.27
C ILE A 249 -10.52 -16.60 -9.43
N GLU A 250 -11.07 -15.39 -9.56
CA GLU A 250 -11.92 -15.02 -10.68
C GLU A 250 -11.17 -15.15 -12.02
N VAL A 251 -11.86 -15.63 -13.05
CA VAL A 251 -11.25 -15.96 -14.35
C VAL A 251 -10.51 -14.76 -14.98
N HIS A 252 -11.00 -13.54 -14.77
CA HIS A 252 -10.34 -12.34 -15.30
C HIS A 252 -9.07 -11.95 -14.54
N GLU A 253 -8.90 -12.39 -13.30
CA GLU A 253 -7.72 -12.11 -12.48
C GLU A 253 -6.57 -13.05 -12.82
N SER A 254 -6.89 -14.26 -13.29
CA SER A 254 -5.90 -15.26 -13.70
C SER A 254 -4.91 -14.70 -14.74
N PRO A 255 -3.59 -14.94 -14.59
CA PRO A 255 -2.59 -14.43 -15.52
C PRO A 255 -2.80 -14.97 -16.94
N VAL A 256 -2.71 -14.08 -17.93
CA VAL A 256 -2.68 -14.49 -19.35
C VAL A 256 -1.28 -14.37 -19.90
N ASN A 257 -0.83 -15.38 -20.65
CA ASN A 257 0.52 -15.39 -21.24
C ASN A 257 1.66 -15.23 -20.20
N GLY A 258 1.48 -15.75 -18.97
CA GLY A 258 2.48 -15.70 -17.90
C GLY A 258 2.83 -14.30 -17.40
N GLU A 259 1.82 -13.43 -17.24
CA GLU A 259 1.97 -12.07 -16.70
C GLU A 259 2.68 -12.04 -15.34
N ASP A 260 2.31 -12.96 -14.45
CA ASP A 260 2.89 -13.19 -13.14
C ASP A 260 4.39 -13.52 -13.23
N HIS A 261 4.77 -14.51 -14.05
CA HIS A 261 6.18 -14.88 -14.25
C HIS A 261 7.00 -13.75 -14.87
N LYS A 262 6.41 -12.99 -15.81
CA LYS A 262 7.06 -11.83 -16.41
C LYS A 262 7.30 -10.72 -15.39
N GLN A 263 6.34 -10.49 -14.49
CA GLN A 263 6.48 -9.53 -13.40
C GLN A 263 7.59 -9.95 -12.42
N LEU A 264 7.64 -11.22 -12.00
CA LEU A 264 8.71 -11.73 -11.12
C LEU A 264 10.10 -11.60 -11.78
N ALA A 265 10.23 -11.98 -13.05
CA ALA A 265 11.48 -11.84 -13.79
C ALA A 265 11.89 -10.36 -13.97
N TRP A 266 10.92 -9.48 -14.18
CA TRP A 266 11.13 -8.03 -14.25
C TRP A 266 11.62 -7.47 -12.91
N LEU A 267 10.99 -7.85 -11.79
CA LEU A 267 11.38 -7.40 -10.45
C LEU A 267 12.81 -7.82 -10.11
N ALA A 268 13.12 -9.11 -10.25
CA ALA A 268 14.45 -9.66 -9.96
C ALA A 268 15.54 -8.96 -10.78
N LYS A 269 15.30 -8.77 -12.09
CA LYS A 269 16.23 -8.06 -12.97
C LYS A 269 16.35 -6.59 -12.58
N GLY A 270 15.24 -5.93 -12.30
CA GLY A 270 15.18 -4.51 -11.94
C GLY A 270 15.98 -4.22 -10.68
N LEU A 271 15.67 -4.94 -9.59
CA LEU A 271 16.38 -4.82 -8.32
C LEU A 271 17.88 -5.09 -8.46
N LYS A 272 18.25 -6.17 -9.15
CA LYS A 272 19.66 -6.55 -9.33
C LYS A 272 20.47 -5.56 -10.18
N THR A 273 19.84 -4.87 -11.14
CA THR A 273 20.53 -3.96 -12.07
C THR A 273 20.36 -2.49 -11.72
N SER A 274 19.50 -2.18 -10.75
CA SER A 274 19.33 -0.81 -10.27
C SER A 274 20.60 -0.29 -9.64
N THR A 275 20.98 0.92 -10.04
CA THR A 275 22.12 1.67 -9.51
C THR A 275 21.69 2.78 -8.56
N ALA A 276 20.38 2.86 -8.25
CA ALA A 276 19.87 3.86 -7.32
C ALA A 276 20.41 3.59 -5.91
N LYS A 277 20.67 4.66 -5.16
CA LYS A 277 21.12 4.55 -3.77
C LYS A 277 20.11 3.73 -2.94
N TRP A 278 18.84 4.05 -3.06
CA TRP A 278 17.76 3.33 -2.39
C TRP A 278 16.93 2.50 -3.36
N LYS A 279 16.44 1.35 -2.91
CA LYS A 279 15.60 0.43 -3.69
C LYS A 279 14.38 0.06 -2.85
N ILE A 280 13.22 0.61 -3.19
CA ILE A 280 11.97 0.41 -2.43
C ILE A 280 11.01 -0.41 -3.27
N VAL A 281 10.39 -1.42 -2.67
CA VAL A 281 9.34 -2.20 -3.33
C VAL A 281 8.02 -1.95 -2.62
N TYR A 282 6.94 -1.79 -3.38
CA TYR A 282 5.62 -1.71 -2.78
C TYR A 282 4.55 -2.36 -3.66
N GLY A 283 3.50 -2.82 -3.01
CA GLY A 283 2.35 -3.47 -3.63
C GLY A 283 1.14 -3.34 -2.71
N HIS A 284 0.10 -4.11 -2.98
CA HIS A 284 -1.09 -4.10 -2.14
C HIS A 284 -0.99 -5.10 -0.99
N HIS A 285 -0.73 -6.37 -1.28
CA HIS A 285 -0.80 -7.46 -0.31
C HIS A 285 0.42 -7.53 0.61
N ILE A 286 0.20 -8.00 1.83
CA ILE A 286 1.21 -8.10 2.89
C ILE A 286 2.13 -9.32 2.71
N LEU A 287 3.28 -9.31 3.40
CA LEU A 287 4.14 -10.49 3.55
C LEU A 287 3.95 -11.15 4.91
N TRP A 288 3.82 -10.29 5.93
CA TRP A 288 3.51 -10.61 7.30
C TRP A 288 2.49 -9.59 7.80
N SER A 289 1.59 -10.00 8.68
CA SER A 289 0.64 -9.11 9.35
C SER A 289 0.09 -9.81 10.59
N ILE A 290 -0.41 -9.03 11.55
CA ILE A 290 -1.10 -9.53 12.73
C ILE A 290 -2.62 -9.66 12.55
N GLY A 291 -3.14 -9.34 11.35
CA GLY A 291 -4.57 -9.33 11.04
C GLY A 291 -5.21 -10.72 11.10
N GLY A 292 -4.48 -11.80 10.80
CA GLY A 292 -4.91 -13.18 11.02
C GLY A 292 -5.74 -13.82 9.92
N THR A 293 -6.40 -13.04 9.05
CA THR A 293 -7.22 -13.59 7.96
C THR A 293 -6.47 -13.71 6.63
N LYS A 294 -5.30 -13.06 6.50
CA LYS A 294 -4.58 -12.88 5.22
C LYS A 294 -3.19 -13.51 5.19
N TYR A 295 -2.93 -14.43 6.11
CA TYR A 295 -1.60 -15.00 6.29
C TYR A 295 -1.21 -16.00 5.19
N ASP A 296 -2.18 -16.70 4.58
CA ASP A 296 -1.93 -17.62 3.47
C ASP A 296 -1.45 -16.89 2.21
N GLU A 297 -2.04 -15.73 1.90
CA GLU A 297 -1.56 -14.82 0.85
C GLU A 297 -0.11 -14.38 1.13
N GLY A 298 0.18 -14.02 2.39
CA GLY A 298 1.52 -13.68 2.85
C GLY A 298 2.53 -14.82 2.69
N HIS A 299 2.14 -16.07 2.97
CA HIS A 299 2.98 -17.26 2.72
C HIS A 299 3.31 -17.43 1.24
N VAL A 300 2.32 -17.25 0.37
CA VAL A 300 2.50 -17.34 -1.08
C VAL A 300 3.46 -16.25 -1.56
N LEU A 301 3.23 -14.99 -1.19
CA LEU A 301 4.08 -13.89 -1.62
C LEU A 301 5.49 -13.98 -1.06
N ARG A 302 5.67 -14.41 0.19
CA ARG A 302 7.01 -14.65 0.75
C ARG A 302 7.79 -15.66 -0.07
N ARG A 303 7.15 -16.72 -0.57
CA ARG A 303 7.79 -17.68 -1.48
C ARG A 303 8.21 -17.02 -2.80
N LEU A 304 7.42 -16.10 -3.32
CA LEU A 304 7.62 -15.53 -4.66
C LEU A 304 8.63 -14.36 -4.69
N ILE A 305 8.56 -13.44 -3.72
CA ILE A 305 9.29 -12.16 -3.81
C ILE A 305 10.30 -11.93 -2.68
N LEU A 306 10.13 -12.55 -1.51
CA LEU A 306 11.02 -12.32 -0.35
C LEU A 306 12.51 -12.54 -0.67
N PRO A 307 12.93 -13.57 -1.45
CA PRO A 307 14.35 -13.73 -1.79
C PRO A 307 14.97 -12.50 -2.47
N GLU A 308 14.27 -11.91 -3.44
CA GLU A 308 14.75 -10.73 -4.17
C GLU A 308 14.72 -9.47 -3.28
N LEU A 309 13.67 -9.33 -2.46
CA LEU A 309 13.57 -8.23 -1.49
C LEU A 309 14.70 -8.28 -0.45
N CYS A 310 14.95 -9.45 0.12
CA CYS A 310 15.99 -9.65 1.12
C CYS A 310 17.38 -9.35 0.58
N GLN A 311 17.64 -9.72 -0.67
CA GLN A 311 18.93 -9.53 -1.31
C GLN A 311 19.18 -8.06 -1.70
N TYR A 312 18.16 -7.36 -2.20
CA TYR A 312 18.35 -6.10 -2.91
C TYR A 312 17.55 -4.90 -2.40
N ALA A 313 16.46 -5.09 -1.65
CA ALA A 313 15.58 -3.99 -1.26
C ALA A 313 15.89 -3.41 0.13
N ASP A 314 15.55 -2.13 0.29
CA ASP A 314 15.66 -1.40 1.55
C ASP A 314 14.42 -1.53 2.42
N THR A 315 13.24 -1.67 1.80
CA THR A 315 11.97 -1.89 2.50
C THR A 315 10.92 -2.46 1.54
N TYR A 316 9.92 -3.14 2.10
CA TYR A 316 8.65 -3.43 1.41
C TYR A 316 7.50 -2.67 2.06
N ILE A 317 6.58 -2.11 1.26
CA ILE A 317 5.44 -1.31 1.75
C ILE A 317 4.13 -1.87 1.16
N ALA A 318 3.11 -2.05 1.98
CA ALA A 318 1.83 -2.66 1.61
C ALA A 318 0.61 -2.00 2.27
N GLY A 319 -0.57 -2.23 1.68
CA GLY A 319 -1.88 -1.94 2.27
C GLY A 319 -2.55 -3.26 2.67
N HIS A 320 -3.77 -3.48 2.19
CA HIS A 320 -4.57 -4.71 2.28
C HIS A 320 -5.10 -5.02 3.67
N GLU A 321 -4.22 -4.97 4.67
CA GLU A 321 -4.63 -4.98 6.07
C GLU A 321 -5.06 -3.58 6.46
N HIS A 322 -6.29 -3.47 6.98
CA HIS A 322 -6.91 -2.18 7.27
C HIS A 322 -6.45 -1.60 8.61
N ASP A 323 -5.15 -1.57 8.83
CA ASP A 323 -4.51 -0.99 9.99
C ASP A 323 -3.12 -0.45 9.63
N LEU A 324 -2.36 -0.07 10.67
CA LEU A 324 -0.99 0.37 10.54
C LEU A 324 -0.10 -0.62 11.27
N GLU A 325 0.91 -1.14 10.58
CA GLU A 325 1.88 -2.05 11.19
C GLU A 325 3.29 -1.73 10.73
N LEU A 326 4.25 -2.00 11.61
CA LEU A 326 5.67 -2.05 11.30
C LEU A 326 6.21 -3.38 11.78
N LEU A 327 6.71 -4.16 10.84
CA LEU A 327 7.33 -5.46 11.10
C LEU A 327 8.71 -5.49 10.45
N THR A 328 9.51 -6.49 10.80
CA THR A 328 10.72 -6.81 10.06
C THR A 328 10.87 -8.30 9.81
N ASP A 329 11.62 -8.62 8.76
CA ASP A 329 12.11 -9.97 8.46
C ASP A 329 13.65 -9.95 8.44
N ASP A 330 14.31 -10.79 9.21
CA ASP A 330 15.78 -10.85 9.24
C ASP A 330 16.39 -11.55 8.01
N CYS A 331 15.54 -12.10 7.13
CA CYS A 331 15.85 -12.79 5.90
C CYS A 331 16.63 -14.10 6.07
N SER A 332 16.85 -14.58 7.30
CA SER A 332 17.66 -15.77 7.58
C SER A 332 17.11 -17.04 6.95
N ARG A 333 15.79 -17.10 6.74
CA ARG A 333 15.12 -18.23 6.08
C ARG A 333 15.42 -18.37 4.60
N VAL A 334 15.47 -17.24 3.87
CA VAL A 334 15.71 -17.22 2.41
C VAL A 334 17.16 -16.94 2.06
N MET A 335 17.93 -16.40 3.01
CA MET A 335 19.36 -16.12 2.90
C MET A 335 20.09 -16.64 4.15
N PRO A 336 20.39 -17.95 4.24
CA PRO A 336 21.12 -18.51 5.37
C PRO A 336 22.48 -17.83 5.59
N GLY A 337 22.76 -17.39 6.82
CA GLY A 337 23.97 -16.64 7.16
C GLY A 337 23.93 -15.16 6.75
N ASN A 338 22.74 -14.61 6.45
CA ASN A 338 22.57 -13.19 6.15
C ASN A 338 23.10 -12.31 7.29
N SER A 339 23.89 -11.29 6.91
CA SER A 339 24.41 -10.26 7.82
C SER A 339 23.87 -8.87 7.51
N LYS A 340 22.96 -8.73 6.52
CA LYS A 340 22.30 -7.45 6.23
C LYS A 340 21.39 -7.06 7.40
N PRO A 341 21.12 -5.75 7.62
CA PRO A 341 20.09 -5.32 8.57
C PRO A 341 18.75 -6.01 8.28
N LYS A 342 17.83 -6.12 9.24
CA LYS A 342 16.50 -6.70 8.98
C LYS A 342 15.74 -5.87 7.92
N LEU A 343 14.96 -6.54 7.07
CA LEU A 343 14.10 -5.89 6.06
C LEU A 343 12.87 -5.30 6.75
N PRO A 344 12.66 -3.97 6.72
CA PRO A 344 11.44 -3.34 7.20
C PRO A 344 10.26 -3.66 6.27
N LEU A 345 9.13 -3.95 6.89
CA LEU A 345 7.85 -4.24 6.25
C LEU A 345 6.83 -3.28 6.85
N ILE A 346 6.35 -2.36 6.02
CA ILE A 346 5.52 -1.23 6.45
C ILE A 346 4.11 -1.45 5.90
N ILE A 347 3.13 -1.55 6.80
CA ILE A 347 1.71 -1.67 6.43
C ILE A 347 1.02 -0.33 6.71
N SER A 348 0.33 0.18 5.70
CA SER A 348 -0.40 1.46 5.76
C SER A 348 -1.74 1.38 5.02
N GLY A 349 -2.60 0.42 5.37
CA GLY A 349 -3.91 0.18 4.74
C GLY A 349 -5.10 0.82 5.47
N ALA A 350 -4.85 1.81 6.34
CA ALA A 350 -5.88 2.42 7.18
C ALA A 350 -6.49 3.72 6.61
N ALA A 351 -6.41 3.98 5.29
CA ALA A 351 -6.78 5.30 4.76
C ALA A 351 -8.28 5.56 4.72
N SER A 352 -9.11 4.52 4.53
CA SER A 352 -10.57 4.68 4.56
C SER A 352 -11.31 3.64 5.39
N LYS A 353 -10.68 2.49 5.62
CA LYS A 353 -11.23 1.35 6.36
C LYS A 353 -10.42 1.10 7.62
N MET A 354 -10.96 0.30 8.53
CA MET A 354 -10.21 -0.15 9.71
C MET A 354 -10.57 -1.59 10.08
N ARG A 355 -9.58 -2.35 10.55
CA ARG A 355 -9.73 -3.70 11.13
C ARG A 355 -8.98 -3.78 12.46
N GLY A 356 -9.19 -4.88 13.17
CA GLY A 356 -8.58 -5.16 14.46
C GLY A 356 -7.43 -6.15 14.37
N THR A 357 -6.64 -6.18 15.45
CA THR A 357 -5.56 -7.14 15.66
C THR A 357 -6.08 -8.55 15.95
N HIS A 358 -5.25 -9.58 15.74
CA HIS A 358 -5.44 -10.91 16.32
C HIS A 358 -4.22 -11.24 17.21
N THR A 359 -4.22 -10.81 18.48
CA THR A 359 -3.02 -10.93 19.34
C THR A 359 -2.50 -12.37 19.53
N PRO A 360 -3.35 -13.41 19.70
CA PRO A 360 -2.87 -14.79 19.75
C PRO A 360 -2.11 -15.22 18.50
N PHE A 361 -2.55 -14.79 17.31
CA PHE A 361 -1.89 -15.10 16.05
C PHE A 361 -0.53 -14.40 15.93
N ALA A 362 -0.45 -13.13 16.32
CA ALA A 362 0.82 -12.41 16.37
C ALA A 362 1.85 -13.14 17.25
N GLN A 363 1.43 -13.59 18.44
CA GLN A 363 2.28 -14.36 19.36
C GLN A 363 2.70 -15.72 18.78
N GLN A 364 1.80 -16.39 18.06
CA GLN A 364 2.12 -17.66 17.40
C GLN A 364 3.11 -17.46 16.25
N GLN A 365 3.05 -16.34 15.53
CA GLN A 365 4.06 -16.00 14.52
C GLN A 365 5.44 -15.79 15.16
N GLU A 366 5.53 -14.98 16.22
CA GLU A 366 6.81 -14.76 16.95
C GLU A 366 7.41 -16.07 17.46
N ASN A 367 6.58 -16.99 17.97
CA ASN A 367 7.03 -18.29 18.46
C ASN A 367 7.50 -19.22 17.33
N ARG A 368 6.87 -19.13 16.15
CA ARG A 368 7.05 -20.07 15.05
C ARG A 368 8.12 -19.65 14.05
N TYR A 369 8.31 -18.35 13.85
CA TYR A 369 9.13 -17.78 12.81
C TYR A 369 10.22 -16.89 13.42
N PRO A 370 11.42 -17.44 13.69
CA PRO A 370 12.52 -16.67 14.27
C PRO A 370 12.96 -15.46 13.44
N GLU A 371 12.70 -15.51 12.12
CA GLU A 371 12.99 -14.42 11.19
C GLU A 371 12.06 -13.21 11.35
N TYR A 372 10.86 -13.41 11.90
CA TYR A 372 9.80 -12.41 12.03
C TYR A 372 9.96 -11.58 13.32
N ASP A 373 9.60 -10.31 13.25
CA ASP A 373 9.60 -9.40 14.41
C ASP A 373 8.53 -8.31 14.23
N LEU A 374 7.59 -8.24 15.17
CA LEU A 374 6.57 -7.19 15.25
C LEU A 374 7.12 -5.99 16.03
N ILE A 375 7.33 -4.86 15.36
CA ILE A 375 7.90 -3.67 16.00
C ILE A 375 6.80 -2.78 16.58
N TRP A 376 5.73 -2.56 15.82
CA TRP A 376 4.64 -1.66 16.21
C TRP A 376 3.38 -1.92 15.41
N THR A 377 2.22 -1.64 16.01
CA THR A 377 0.93 -1.73 15.33
C THR A 377 -0.06 -0.73 15.93
N LYS A 378 -1.05 -0.33 15.13
CA LYS A 378 -2.24 0.36 15.58
C LYS A 378 -3.45 0.01 14.71
N SER A 379 -4.38 -0.72 15.29
CA SER A 379 -5.62 -1.17 14.65
C SER A 379 -6.84 -0.33 15.10
N PHE A 380 -7.99 -0.54 14.45
CA PHE A 380 -9.24 0.22 14.64
C PHE A 380 -9.06 1.74 14.59
N ILE A 381 -8.26 2.20 13.64
CA ILE A 381 -7.95 3.61 13.45
C ILE A 381 -7.93 3.94 11.95
N TRP A 382 -8.06 5.22 11.62
CA TRP A 382 -7.71 5.74 10.31
C TRP A 382 -6.35 6.42 10.35
N GLY A 383 -5.52 6.20 9.33
CA GLY A 383 -4.18 6.75 9.32
C GLY A 383 -3.37 6.46 8.06
N PHE A 384 -2.09 6.81 8.12
CA PHE A 384 -1.13 6.69 7.03
C PHE A 384 0.31 6.74 7.57
N ALA A 385 1.28 6.46 6.71
CA ALA A 385 2.70 6.56 7.01
C ALA A 385 3.37 7.70 6.24
N HIS A 386 4.42 8.27 6.83
CA HIS A 386 5.38 9.16 6.18
C HIS A 386 6.75 8.50 6.23
N ILE A 387 7.43 8.46 5.09
CA ILE A 387 8.75 7.87 4.95
C ILE A 387 9.73 8.95 4.54
N GLU A 388 10.91 8.95 5.15
CA GLU A 388 12.03 9.83 4.81
C GLU A 388 13.30 8.99 4.60
N LEU A 389 13.87 9.09 3.41
CA LEU A 389 15.20 8.57 3.08
C LEU A 389 16.21 9.68 3.36
N ASP A 390 16.92 9.58 4.48
CA ASP A 390 17.96 10.53 4.87
C ASP A 390 19.27 10.12 4.18
N ASN A 391 19.61 10.81 3.10
CA ASN A 391 20.82 10.52 2.33
C ASN A 391 22.10 10.90 3.10
N ARG A 392 22.03 11.83 4.06
CA ARG A 392 23.17 12.25 4.88
C ARG A 392 23.42 11.30 6.03
N GLY A 393 22.37 10.93 6.75
CA GLY A 393 22.41 9.97 7.86
C GLY A 393 22.45 8.51 7.42
N ASP A 394 22.25 8.24 6.13
CA ASP A 394 22.21 6.91 5.54
C ASP A 394 21.16 6.00 6.19
N SER A 395 19.97 6.56 6.39
CA SER A 395 18.88 5.92 7.12
C SER A 395 17.53 6.08 6.44
N LEU A 396 16.68 5.06 6.62
CA LEU A 396 15.28 5.09 6.25
C LEU A 396 14.46 5.31 7.52
N ASN A 397 13.72 6.41 7.56
CA ASN A 397 12.88 6.78 8.69
C ASN A 397 11.41 6.59 8.34
N VAL A 398 10.64 6.00 9.25
CA VAL A 398 9.19 5.77 9.11
C VAL A 398 8.48 6.42 10.28
N SER A 399 7.47 7.24 10.01
CA SER A 399 6.61 7.85 11.01
C SER A 399 5.15 7.54 10.69
N PHE A 400 4.39 7.06 11.66
CA PHE A 400 2.95 6.82 11.51
C PHE A 400 2.13 7.99 12.05
N TYR A 401 1.00 8.24 11.40
CA TYR A 401 0.07 9.29 11.77
C TYR A 401 -1.36 8.77 11.68
N THR A 402 -2.20 9.21 12.61
CA THR A 402 -3.62 8.85 12.63
C THR A 402 -4.50 10.09 12.58
N THR A 403 -5.80 9.87 12.39
CA THR A 403 -6.81 10.89 12.51
C THR A 403 -8.02 10.37 13.30
N PRO A 404 -8.66 11.20 14.14
CA PRO A 404 -9.80 10.76 14.93
C PRO A 404 -11.02 10.41 14.06
N HIS A 405 -11.90 9.59 14.62
CA HIS A 405 -13.12 9.11 13.96
C HIS A 405 -14.22 10.17 13.79
N ASP A 406 -13.98 11.40 14.24
CA ASP A 406 -14.91 12.54 14.15
C ASP A 406 -14.89 13.25 12.79
N LYS A 407 -14.11 12.71 11.83
CA LYS A 407 -13.90 13.25 10.48
C LYS A 407 -13.22 14.62 10.43
N SER A 408 -12.66 15.10 11.53
CA SER A 408 -11.97 16.39 11.58
C SER A 408 -10.75 16.45 10.67
N GLY A 409 -10.12 15.30 10.38
CA GLY A 409 -8.84 15.23 9.68
C GLY A 409 -7.69 15.80 10.51
N HIS A 410 -7.83 15.89 11.84
CA HIS A 410 -6.74 16.29 12.72
C HIS A 410 -5.61 15.26 12.67
N VAL A 411 -4.37 15.74 12.54
CA VAL A 411 -3.18 14.88 12.48
C VAL A 411 -2.71 14.56 13.89
N ILE A 412 -2.67 13.27 14.23
CA ILE A 412 -2.12 12.78 15.50
C ILE A 412 -0.82 12.01 15.18
N PRO A 413 0.35 12.50 15.61
CA PRO A 413 1.60 11.75 15.50
C PRO A 413 1.56 10.49 16.38
N GLU A 414 2.01 9.37 15.84
CA GLU A 414 2.16 8.11 16.56
C GLU A 414 3.66 7.81 16.79
N ALA A 415 4.09 6.58 16.49
CA ALA A 415 5.47 6.15 16.63
C ALA A 415 6.32 6.50 15.40
N SER A 416 7.63 6.62 15.61
CA SER A 416 8.61 6.82 14.54
C SER A 416 9.83 5.92 14.77
N PHE A 417 10.39 5.42 13.66
CA PHE A 417 11.43 4.41 13.64
C PHE A 417 12.48 4.75 12.59
N SER A 418 13.71 4.26 12.79
CA SER A 418 14.83 4.48 11.88
C SER A 418 15.53 3.16 11.59
N PHE A 419 15.81 2.90 10.32
CA PHE A 419 16.44 1.70 9.82
C PHE A 419 17.71 2.05 9.06
N LYS A 420 18.71 1.18 9.18
CA LYS A 420 19.95 1.29 8.41
C LYS A 420 19.67 1.01 6.93
N HIS A 421 20.37 1.72 6.06
CA HIS A 421 20.45 1.38 4.63
C HIS A 421 20.87 -0.08 4.42
N ARG A 422 20.23 -0.79 3.47
CA ARG A 422 20.41 -2.24 3.26
C ARG A 422 20.94 -2.59 1.88
N SER A 423 20.47 -1.87 0.86
CA SER A 423 20.85 -2.13 -0.52
C SER A 423 22.27 -1.63 -0.78
N GLU A 424 22.97 -2.36 -1.65
CA GLU A 424 24.35 -2.03 -2.06
C GLU A 424 24.38 -1.06 -3.24
#